data_AF-A0A6B2SUQ5-F1
#
_entry.id   AF-A0A6B2SUQ5-F1
#
_cell.length_a   1.000
_cell.length_b   1.000
_cell.length_c   1.000
_cell.angle_alpha   90.00
_cell.angle_beta   90.00
_cell.angle_gamma   90.00
#
_symmetry.space_group_name_H-M   'P 1'
#
loop_
_entity.id
_entity.type
_entity.pdbx_description
1 polymer ?
#
loop_
_entity_poly.entity_id
_entity_poly.type
_entity_poly.pdbx_seq_one_letter_code
_entity_poly.pdbx_strand_id
1 'polypeptide(L)' 'MTRDAAATVTGIGLVTAAGHDTDSTWAAVRAGRATARPDPELLELPVSLSCRVDGMDALRP' A
#
# COMPACT_ATOMS: atom_id res chain seq x y z
N MET A 1 22.33 -26.77 12.97
CA MET A 1 20.97 -26.29 12.65
C MET A 1 20.33 -25.91 13.98
N THR A 2 20.51 -24.65 14.39
CA THR A 2 19.96 -24.13 15.65
C THR A 2 18.43 -24.10 15.51
N ARG A 3 17.71 -24.55 16.56
CA ARG A 3 16.24 -24.66 16.58
C ARG A 3 15.56 -23.37 16.07
N ASP A 4 14.42 -23.55 15.41
CA ASP A 4 13.44 -22.50 15.12
C ASP A 4 13.12 -21.72 16.40
N ALA A 5 13.73 -20.55 16.56
CA ALA A 5 13.32 -19.62 17.59
C ALA A 5 11.96 -19.06 17.17
N ALA A 6 10.94 -19.25 18.00
CA ALA A 6 9.63 -18.68 17.75
C ALA A 6 9.73 -17.15 17.72
N ALA A 7 9.42 -16.56 16.56
CA ALA A 7 9.33 -15.11 16.37
C ALA A 7 7.87 -14.67 16.33
N THR A 8 7.58 -13.46 16.80
CA THR A 8 6.24 -12.88 16.77
C THR A 8 6.31 -11.45 16.23
N VAL A 9 5.31 -11.08 15.42
CA VAL A 9 5.16 -9.71 14.92
C VAL A 9 4.50 -8.87 16.02
N THR A 10 5.21 -7.84 16.49
CA THR A 10 4.74 -6.95 17.57
C THR A 10 4.22 -5.60 17.07
N GLY A 11 4.32 -5.34 15.76
CA GLY A 11 3.80 -4.12 15.15
C GLY A 11 3.89 -4.13 13.63
N ILE A 12 3.00 -3.37 12.99
CA ILE A 12 2.98 -3.12 11.55
C ILE A 12 2.66 -1.64 11.28
N GLY A 13 3.26 -1.10 10.23
CA GLY A 13 2.96 0.23 9.69
C GLY A 13 2.81 0.13 8.18
N LEU A 14 1.83 0.84 7.62
CA LEU A 14 1.46 0.72 6.22
C LEU A 14 1.22 2.11 5.62
N VAL A 15 1.69 2.30 4.40
CA VAL A 15 1.28 3.40 3.52
C VAL A 15 0.91 2.77 2.18
N THR A 16 -0.34 2.92 1.78
CA THR A 16 -0.91 2.25 0.60
C THR A 16 -1.84 3.19 -0.17
N ALA A 17 -2.19 2.82 -1.41
CA ALA A 17 -3.21 3.54 -2.19
C ALA A 17 -4.60 3.49 -1.55
N ALA A 18 -4.79 2.66 -0.51
CA ALA A 18 -6.03 2.49 0.20
C ALA A 18 -6.09 3.28 1.52
N GLY A 19 -4.98 3.91 1.93
CA GLY A 19 -4.83 4.57 3.21
C GLY A 19 -3.37 4.63 3.69
N HIS A 20 -3.03 5.63 4.50
CA HIS A 20 -1.66 5.90 4.96
C HIS A 20 -1.37 5.34 6.36
N ASP A 21 -2.26 4.50 6.88
CA ASP A 21 -2.10 3.83 8.16
C ASP A 21 -2.71 2.42 8.11
N THR A 22 -2.49 1.67 9.19
CA THR A 22 -2.95 0.30 9.35
C THR A 22 -4.48 0.20 9.32
N ASP A 23 -5.18 1.12 9.98
CA ASP A 23 -6.63 1.06 10.15
C ASP A 23 -7.38 1.35 8.85
N SER A 24 -6.98 2.42 8.15
CA SER A 24 -7.52 2.79 6.84
C SER A 24 -7.24 1.72 5.79
N THR A 25 -6.01 1.19 5.75
CA THR A 25 -5.66 0.07 4.87
C THR A 25 -6.53 -1.16 5.17
N TRP A 26 -6.70 -1.51 6.45
CA TRP A 26 -7.50 -2.68 6.83
C TRP A 26 -8.99 -2.50 6.55
N ALA A 27 -9.53 -1.29 6.78
CA ALA A 27 -10.90 -0.97 6.42
C ALA A 27 -11.15 -1.13 4.92
N ALA A 28 -10.21 -0.70 4.08
CA ALA A 28 -10.32 -0.84 2.63
C ALA A 28 -10.22 -2.30 2.17
N VAL A 29 -9.32 -3.11 2.76
CA VAL A 29 -9.25 -4.55 2.52
C VAL A 29 -10.59 -5.23 2.81
N ARG A 30 -11.18 -4.94 3.98
CA ARG A 30 -12.50 -5.49 4.35
C ARG A 30 -13.61 -5.04 3.42
N ALA A 31 -13.48 -3.85 2.82
CA ALA A 31 -14.44 -3.33 1.86
C ALA A 31 -14.29 -3.92 0.45
N GLY A 32 -13.15 -4.57 0.13
CA GLY A 32 -12.93 -5.25 -1.14
C GLY A 32 -12.98 -4.35 -2.38
N ARG A 33 -12.72 -3.04 -2.24
CA ARG A 33 -12.78 -2.08 -3.35
C ARG A 33 -11.41 -1.93 -4.00
N ALA A 34 -11.40 -1.90 -5.33
CA ALA A 34 -10.19 -1.63 -6.10
C ALA A 34 -9.69 -0.19 -5.87
N THR A 35 -8.38 -0.04 -5.70
CA THR A 35 -7.69 1.26 -5.64
C THR A 35 -7.02 1.65 -6.95
N ALA A 36 -6.97 0.73 -7.92
CA ALA A 36 -6.35 0.99 -9.21
C ALA A 36 -7.16 2.02 -10.01
N ARG A 37 -6.49 3.00 -10.59
CA ARG A 37 -7.08 4.08 -11.40
C ARG A 37 -6.14 4.43 -12.56
N PRO A 38 -6.63 5.08 -13.64
CA PRO A 38 -5.76 5.63 -14.68
C PRO A 38 -4.68 6.53 -14.08
N ASP A 39 -3.44 6.34 -14.51
CA ASP A 39 -2.28 7.07 -14.03
C ASP A 39 -1.73 7.97 -15.16
N PRO A 40 -1.80 9.30 -15.01
CA PRO A 40 -1.30 10.23 -16.02
C PRO A 40 0.17 10.03 -16.40
N GLU A 41 0.99 9.50 -15.49
CA GLU A 41 2.42 9.25 -15.76
C GLU A 41 2.65 8.01 -16.64
N LEU A 42 1.62 7.18 -16.85
CA LEU A 42 1.73 5.92 -17.59
C LEU A 42 0.94 5.92 -18.92
N LEU A 43 0.45 7.07 -19.38
CA LEU A 43 -0.46 7.15 -20.53
C LEU A 43 0.10 6.55 -21.83
N GLU A 44 1.41 6.65 -22.05
CA GLU A 44 2.09 6.15 -23.26
C GLU A 44 2.67 4.73 -23.10
N LEU A 45 2.36 4.06 -21.98
CA LEU A 45 2.83 2.70 -21.70
C LEU A 45 1.75 1.66 -22.01
N PRO A 46 2.13 0.39 -22.22
CA PRO A 46 1.16 -0.68 -22.48
C PRO A 46 0.11 -0.91 -21.38
N VAL A 47 0.35 -0.41 -20.16
CA VAL A 47 -0.60 -0.40 -19.04
C VAL A 47 -0.64 1.01 -18.45
N SER A 48 -1.82 1.62 -18.46
CA SER A 48 -2.02 3.03 -18.09
C SER A 48 -2.73 3.24 -16.76
N LEU A 49 -2.79 2.21 -15.90
CA LEU A 49 -3.41 2.27 -14.58
C LEU A 49 -2.43 1.83 -13.48
N SER A 50 -2.58 2.41 -12.30
CA SER A 50 -1.76 2.09 -11.13
C SER A 50 -2.57 2.19 -9.83
N CYS A 51 -2.05 1.62 -8.75
CA CYS A 51 -2.49 1.88 -7.39
C CYS A 51 -1.55 2.92 -6.77
N ARG A 52 -1.64 4.17 -7.22
CA ARG A 52 -0.80 5.27 -6.72
C ARG A 52 -1.14 5.62 -5.27
N VAL A 53 -0.12 5.86 -4.45
CA VAL A 53 -0.26 6.46 -3.13
C VAL A 53 -0.28 7.98 -3.31
N ASP A 54 -1.37 8.63 -2.90
CA ASP A 54 -1.51 10.08 -3.02
C ASP A 54 -0.68 10.80 -1.95
N GLY A 55 -0.04 11.93 -2.30
CA GLY A 55 0.65 12.79 -1.32
C GLY A 55 1.97 12.24 -0.76
N MET A 56 2.56 11.20 -1.38
CA MET A 56 3.83 10.62 -0.95
C MET A 56 4.99 11.65 -0.99
N ASP A 57 4.95 12.61 -1.92
CA ASP A 57 5.97 13.67 -2.03
C ASP A 57 6.05 14.58 -0.80
N ALA A 58 4.97 14.69 -0.02
CA ALA A 58 4.93 15.46 1.22
C ALA A 58 5.53 14.71 2.43
N LEU A 59 5.93 13.45 2.26
CA LEU A 59 6.57 12.61 3.29
C LEU A 59 8.10 12.60 3.19
N ARG A 60 8.70 13.51 2.41
CA ARG A 60 10.15 13.67 2.36
C ARG A 60 10.65 14.25 3.71
N PRO A 61 11.67 13.64 4.36
CA PRO A 61 12.26 14.21 5.56
C PRO A 61 13.00 15.52 5.28
#